data_AF-A0A941T0L3-F1
#
_entry.id   AF-A0A941T0L3-F1
#
_cell.length_a   1.000
_cell.length_b   1.000
_cell.length_c   1.000
_cell.angle_alpha   90.00
_cell.angle_beta   90.00
_cell.angle_gamma   90.00
#
_symmetry.space_group_name_H-M   'P 1'
#
loop_
_entity.id
_entity.type
_entity.pdbx_description
1 polymer ?
#
loop_
_entity_poly.entity_id
_entity_poly.type
_entity_poly.pdbx_seq_one_letter_code
_entity_poly.pdbx_strand_id
1 'polypeptide(L)' 'MSGVIAPPATVEEADLERRFGGLRRLYGDAAYARIRAARVAVIGVGGVGSWAAEVLARSGVAELTLVDLDHVAESNIN' A
#
# COMPACT_ATOMS: atom_id res chain seq x y z
N MET A 1 -19.10 -15.35 8.27
CA MET A 1 -18.17 -16.18 7.48
C MET A 1 -16.79 -15.57 7.60
N SER A 2 -15.95 -16.08 8.50
CA SER A 2 -14.56 -15.64 8.62
C SER A 2 -13.77 -16.33 7.51
N GLY A 3 -13.55 -15.63 6.40
CA GLY A 3 -12.61 -16.07 5.37
C GLY A 3 -11.21 -15.87 5.93
N VAL A 4 -10.58 -16.96 6.39
CA VAL A 4 -9.14 -16.95 6.65
C VAL A 4 -8.47 -16.75 5.29
N ILE A 5 -8.05 -15.51 5.01
CA ILE A 5 -7.19 -15.21 3.88
C ILE A 5 -5.88 -15.96 4.15
N ALA A 6 -5.51 -16.87 3.24
CA ALA A 6 -4.22 -17.55 3.33
C ALA A 6 -3.11 -16.50 3.50
N PRO A 7 -2.09 -16.76 4.34
CA PRO A 7 -0.98 -15.83 4.47
C PRO A 7 -0.45 -15.54 3.07
N PRO A 8 -0.22 -14.26 2.71
CA PRO A 8 0.27 -13.93 1.38
C PRO A 8 1.53 -14.75 1.11
N ALA A 9 1.66 -15.23 -0.13
CA ALA A 9 2.88 -15.91 -0.55
C ALA A 9 4.09 -15.07 -0.16
N THR A 10 5.15 -15.72 0.32
CA THR A 10 6.39 -15.05 0.73
C THR A 10 6.89 -14.21 -0.44
N VAL A 11 6.89 -12.89 -0.28
CA VAL A 11 7.44 -11.96 -1.27
C VAL A 11 8.96 -12.10 -1.22
N GLU A 12 9.57 -12.47 -2.34
CA GLU A 12 11.03 -12.62 -2.45
C GLU A 12 11.71 -11.26 -2.74
N GLU A 13 12.98 -11.28 -3.14
CA GLU A 13 13.68 -10.07 -3.57
C GLU A 13 13.43 -9.71 -5.05
N ALA A 14 13.23 -10.70 -5.93
CA ALA A 14 13.11 -10.45 -7.37
C ALA A 14 11.76 -9.82 -7.78
N ASP A 15 10.67 -10.08 -7.07
CA ASP A 15 9.33 -9.49 -7.14
C ASP A 15 9.40 -8.07 -6.60
N LEU A 16 10.15 -7.84 -5.52
CA LEU A 16 10.35 -6.48 -5.01
C LEU A 16 11.11 -5.64 -6.02
N GLU A 17 12.16 -6.17 -6.64
CA GLU A 17 12.87 -5.47 -7.72
C GLU A 17 11.96 -5.24 -8.93
N ARG A 18 11.15 -6.25 -9.32
CA ARG A 18 10.19 -6.11 -10.43
C ARG A 18 9.11 -5.07 -10.18
N ARG A 19 8.60 -4.98 -8.95
CA ARG A 19 7.51 -4.06 -8.55
C ARG A 19 8.01 -2.65 -8.25
N PHE A 20 9.16 -2.52 -7.59
CA PHE A 20 9.60 -1.26 -6.98
C PHE A 20 11.02 -0.83 -7.38
N GLY A 21 11.72 -1.57 -8.23
CA GLY A 21 13.07 -1.21 -8.69
C GLY A 21 13.16 0.18 -9.32
N GLY A 22 12.09 0.64 -9.98
CA GLY A 22 12.00 2.00 -10.50
C GLY A 22 12.07 3.08 -9.41
N LEU A 23 11.45 2.85 -8.25
CA LEU A 23 11.48 3.76 -7.11
C LEU A 23 12.86 3.80 -6.47
N ARG A 24 13.52 2.64 -6.37
CA ARG A 24 14.90 2.53 -5.89
C ARG A 24 15.87 3.31 -6.79
N ARG A 25 15.72 3.20 -8.11
CA ARG A 25 16.52 3.99 -9.07
C ARG A 25 16.23 5.49 -9.01
N LEU A 26 15.00 5.88 -8.73
CA LEU A 26 14.59 7.28 -8.67
C LEU A 26 15.04 7.97 -7.39
N TYR A 27 14.79 7.36 -6.24
CA TYR A 27 15.03 7.96 -4.91
C TYR A 27 16.38 7.56 -4.30
N GLY A 28 17.05 6.55 -4.87
CA GLY A 28 18.27 5.97 -4.33
C GLY A 28 18.00 4.99 -3.17
N ASP A 29 19.02 4.20 -2.84
CA ASP A 29 18.93 3.10 -1.88
C ASP A 29 18.45 3.54 -0.50
N ALA A 30 19.00 4.64 0.01
CA ALA A 30 18.70 5.12 1.37
C ALA A 30 17.25 5.57 1.53
N ALA A 31 16.72 6.34 0.57
CA ALA A 31 15.34 6.80 0.61
C ALA A 31 14.37 5.63 0.34
N TYR A 32 14.70 4.75 -0.60
CA TYR A 32 13.92 3.55 -0.85
C TYR A 32 13.80 2.68 0.40
N ALA A 33 14.92 2.40 1.09
CA ALA A 33 14.91 1.64 2.33
C ALA A 33 14.03 2.28 3.41
N ARG A 34 14.06 3.61 3.54
CA ARG A 34 13.18 4.34 4.47
C ARG A 34 11.71 4.19 4.11
N ILE A 35 11.35 4.28 2.83
CA ILE A 35 9.97 4.11 2.38
C ILE A 35 9.51 2.67 2.61
N ARG A 36 10.33 1.66 2.29
CA ARG A 36 10.02 0.25 2.54
C ARG A 36 9.80 -0.05 4.03
N ALA A 37 10.55 0.62 4.91
CA ALA A 37 10.41 0.47 6.36
C ALA A 37 9.28 1.32 6.97
N ALA A 38 8.65 2.21 6.19
CA ALA A 38 7.59 3.07 6.70
C ALA A 38 6.32 2.27 6.99
N ARG A 39 5.63 2.67 8.06
CA ARG A 39 4.32 2.18 8.46
C ARG A 39 3.38 3.38 8.48
N VAL A 40 2.37 3.38 7.62
CA VAL A 40 1.48 4.54 7.45
C VAL A 40 0.05 4.14 7.74
N ALA A 41 -0.66 4.97 8.52
CA ALA A 41 -2.09 4.81 8.75
C ALA A 41 -2.87 5.81 7.88
N VAL A 42 -3.93 5.35 7.23
CA VAL A 42 -4.90 6.18 6.52
C VAL A 42 -6.24 6.03 7.23
N ILE A 43 -6.77 7.14 7.74
CA ILE A 43 -8.04 7.18 8.46
C ILE A 43 -9.08 7.85 7.56
N GLY A 44 -10.10 7.10 7.19
CA GLY A 44 -11.06 7.39 6.12
C GLY A 44 -10.54 6.94 4.76
N VAL A 45 -11.26 6.04 4.08
CA VAL A 45 -10.95 5.48 2.75
C VAL A 45 -12.03 5.90 1.74
N GLY A 46 -12.46 7.17 1.84
CA GLY A 46 -13.34 7.82 0.86
C GLY A 46 -12.56 8.41 -0.33
N GLY A 47 -13.15 9.40 -1.01
CA GLY A 47 -12.63 9.97 -2.27
C GLY A 47 -11.22 10.60 -2.25
N VAL A 48 -10.58 10.73 -1.09
CA VAL A 48 -9.16 11.15 -0.97
C VAL A 48 -8.32 10.03 -0.37
N GLY A 49 -8.81 9.41 0.70
CA GLY A 49 -8.07 8.38 1.42
C GLY A 49 -7.82 7.12 0.61
N SER A 50 -8.75 6.74 -0.27
CA SER A 50 -8.57 5.60 -1.19
C SER A 50 -7.38 5.82 -2.14
N TRP A 51 -7.29 7.00 -2.75
CA TRP A 51 -6.17 7.39 -3.60
C TRP A 51 -4.86 7.52 -2.84
N ALA A 52 -4.90 8.09 -1.63
CA ALA A 52 -3.72 8.19 -0.78
C ALA A 52 -3.17 6.79 -0.44
N ALA A 53 -4.05 5.86 -0.04
CA ALA A 53 -3.67 4.47 0.24
C ALA A 53 -3.09 3.77 -1.00
N GLU A 54 -3.70 3.96 -2.17
CA GLU A 54 -3.20 3.41 -3.42
C GLU A 54 -1.81 3.95 -3.77
N VAL A 55 -1.61 5.27 -3.73
CA VAL A 55 -0.33 5.90 -4.05
C VAL A 55 0.75 5.46 -3.06
N LEU A 56 0.44 5.37 -1.76
CA LEU A 56 1.39 4.89 -0.75
C LEU A 56 1.82 3.44 -1.03
N ALA A 57 0.87 2.55 -1.34
CA ALA A 57 1.18 1.17 -1.70
C ALA A 57 2.04 1.09 -2.96
N ARG A 58 1.69 1.87 -4.01
CA ARG A 58 2.45 1.93 -5.27
C ARG A 58 3.82 2.57 -5.10
N SER A 59 4.00 3.42 -4.09
CA SER A 59 5.27 4.05 -3.73
C SER A 59 6.17 3.15 -2.86
N GLY A 60 5.77 1.91 -2.59
CA GLY A 60 6.59 0.93 -1.89
C GLY A 60 6.45 0.95 -0.37
N VAL A 61 5.49 1.69 0.19
CA VAL A 61 5.18 1.53 1.62
C VAL A 61 4.75 0.10 1.87
N ALA A 62 5.50 -0.62 2.72
CA ALA A 62 5.28 -2.05 2.91
C ALA A 62 4.14 -2.35 3.88
N GLU A 63 3.79 -1.40 4.74
CA GLU A 63 2.77 -1.58 5.77
C GLU A 63 1.81 -0.40 5.82
N LEU A 64 0.55 -0.68 5.51
CA LEU A 64 -0.56 0.27 5.58
C LEU A 64 -1.61 -0.21 6.57
N THR A 65 -2.03 0.68 7.46
CA THR A 65 -3.20 0.48 8.31
C THR A 65 -4.33 1.35 7.77
N LEU A 66 -5.42 0.73 7.32
CA LEU A 66 -6.59 1.45 6.83
C LEU A 66 -7.69 1.38 7.89
N VAL A 67 -8.19 2.54 8.29
CA VAL A 67 -9.30 2.64 9.25
C VAL A 67 -10.44 3.35 8.56
N ASP A 68 -11.55 2.64 8.35
CA ASP A 68 -12.79 3.21 7.84
C ASP A 68 -13.97 2.57 8.58
N LEU A 69 -15.05 3.33 8.75
CA LEU A 69 -16.28 2.88 9.38
C LEU A 69 -17.47 2.84 8.39
N ASP A 70 -17.23 3.24 7.14
CA ASP A 70 -18.24 3.26 6.09
C ASP A 70 -18.24 1.98 5.23
N HIS A 71 -19.32 1.79 4.47
CA HIS A 71 -19.44 0.75 3.45
C HIS A 71 -19.33 1.38 2.06
N VAL A 72 -18.81 0.61 1.09
CA VAL A 72 -18.84 1.02 -0.32
C VAL A 72 -20.28 1.14 -0.80
N ALA A 73 -20.61 2.27 -1.41
CA ALA A 73 -21.91 2.56 -2.00
C ALA A 73 -21.78 3.02 -3.46
N GLU A 74 -22.86 2.92 -4.24
CA GLU A 74 -22.90 3.35 -5.65
C GLU A 74 -22.51 4.83 -5.83
N SER A 75 -22.85 5.68 -4.86
CA SER A 75 -22.48 7.10 -4.88
C SER A 75 -20.98 7.37 -4.78
N ASN A 76 -20.15 6.37 -4.43
CA ASN A 76 -18.70 6.52 -4.32
C ASN A 76 -17.95 6.30 -5.65
N ILE A 77 -18.65 6.01 -6.75
CA ILE A 77 -18.03 5.72 -8.06
C ILE A 77 -17.34 6.96 -8.66
N ASN A 78 -17.83 8.16 -8.33
CA ASN A 78 -17.37 9.44 -8.89
C ASN A 78 -16.31 10.11 -8.00
#